data_AF-A0A1W1Y7E2-F1
#
_entry.id   AF-A0A1W1Y7E2-F1
#
_cell.length_a   1.000
_cell.length_b   1.000
_cell.length_c   1.000
_cell.angle_alpha   90.00
_cell.angle_beta   90.00
_cell.angle_gamma   90.00
#
_symmetry.space_group_name_H-M   'P 1'
#
loop_
_entity.id
_entity.type
_entity.pdbx_description
1 polymer ?
#
loop_
_entity_poly.entity_id
_entity_poly.type
_entity_poly.pdbx_seq_one_letter_code
_entity_poly.pdbx_strand_id
1 'polypeptide(L)'
;MKQPRLRLVIPDFETIKLCLAGKEESTLEQAIIIAASVLAAAIVVGLAAFGAATGDGQVTAKAVESIARQPEAKNSILVSMLISVGLIESIPIIAAVIAIVLVFSNPFVK
;
A
#
# COMPACT_ATOMS: atom_id res chain seq x y z
N MET A 1 16.99 49.26 29.36
CA MET A 1 16.96 48.39 28.17
C MET A 1 18.39 47.96 27.82
N LYS A 2 18.80 46.73 28.19
CA LYS A 2 20.08 46.12 27.76
C LYS A 2 19.74 45.08 26.68
N GLN A 3 20.11 45.32 25.43
CA GLN A 3 20.04 44.26 24.42
C GLN A 3 21.17 43.25 24.65
N PRO A 4 20.90 41.94 24.72
CA PRO A 4 21.96 40.94 24.78
C PRO A 4 22.61 40.80 23.39
N ARG A 5 23.94 40.96 23.31
CA ARG A 5 24.72 40.72 22.08
C ARG A 5 24.58 39.25 21.68
N LEU A 6 23.89 38.97 20.57
CA LEU A 6 23.98 37.66 19.90
C LEU A 6 25.41 37.49 19.38
N ARG A 7 26.15 36.52 19.94
CA ARG A 7 27.45 36.11 19.40
C ARG A 7 27.18 35.18 18.22
N LEU A 8 27.37 35.68 17.00
CA LEU A 8 27.29 34.89 15.78
C LEU A 8 28.42 33.84 15.81
N VAL A 9 28.11 32.61 16.22
CA VAL A 9 29.03 31.48 16.12
C VAL A 9 29.00 31.03 14.67
N ILE A 10 29.99 31.46 13.89
CA ILE A 10 30.18 30.97 12.53
C ILE A 10 30.60 29.49 12.64
N PRO A 11 29.83 28.53 12.10
CA PRO A 11 30.21 27.12 12.17
C PRO A 11 31.51 26.90 11.39
N ASP A 12 32.44 26.16 11.98
CA ASP A 12 33.69 25.79 11.31
C ASP A 12 33.46 24.74 10.22
N PHE A 13 34.48 24.52 9.38
CA PHE A 13 34.38 23.66 8.20
C PHE A 13 34.12 22.18 8.54
N GLU A 14 34.60 21.71 9.71
CA GLU A 14 34.34 20.35 10.20
C GLU A 14 32.89 20.20 10.67
N THR A 15 32.34 21.22 11.34
CA THR A 15 30.91 21.26 11.72
C THR A 15 30.01 21.25 10.48
N ILE A 16 30.39 21.98 9.43
CA ILE A 16 29.67 21.95 8.15
C ILE A 16 29.77 20.56 7.52
N LYS A 17 30.94 19.93 7.49
CA LYS A 17 31.10 18.55 6.97
C LYS A 17 30.33 17.51 7.77
N LEU A 18 30.34 17.57 9.11
CA LEU A 18 29.59 16.65 9.96
C LEU A 18 28.09 16.78 9.70
N CYS A 19 27.60 18.02 9.54
CA CYS A 19 26.20 18.30 9.26
C CYS A 19 25.80 17.85 7.86
N LEU A 20 26.69 17.98 6.86
CA LEU A 20 26.46 17.50 5.50
C LEU A 20 26.48 15.96 5.42
N ALA A 21 27.46 15.31 6.07
CA ALA A 21 27.54 13.85 6.11
C ALA A 21 26.33 13.22 6.83
N GLY A 22 25.90 13.79 7.96
CA GLY A 22 24.69 13.33 8.65
C GLY A 22 23.40 13.57 7.86
N LYS A 23 23.38 14.56 6.97
CA LYS A 23 22.25 14.82 6.07
C LYS A 23 22.23 13.83 4.90
N GLU A 24 23.39 13.46 4.36
CA GLU A 24 23.52 12.41 3.34
C GLU A 24 23.10 11.03 3.87
N GLU A 25 23.54 10.65 5.07
CA GLU A 25 23.15 9.37 5.68
C GLU A 25 21.63 9.27 5.89
N SER A 26 21.02 10.35 6.42
CA SER A 26 19.56 10.46 6.60
C SER A 26 18.79 10.34 5.27
N THR A 27 19.30 10.92 4.17
CA THR A 27 18.63 10.81 2.87
C THR A 27 18.72 9.41 2.27
N LEU A 28 19.81 8.66 2.51
CA LEU A 28 19.95 7.30 2.01
C LEU A 28 19.01 6.33 2.75
N GLU A 29 18.91 6.46 4.07
CA GLU A 29 17.96 5.67 4.88
C GLU A 29 16.51 5.88 4.41
N GLN A 30 16.11 7.13 4.16
CA GLN A 30 14.79 7.45 3.62
C GLN A 30 14.55 6.85 2.23
N ALA A 31 15.56 6.90 1.35
CA ALA A 31 15.46 6.32 0.01
C ALA A 31 15.22 4.80 0.06
N ILE A 32 15.91 4.08 0.95
CA ILE A 32 15.72 2.64 1.14
C ILE A 32 14.31 2.33 1.66
N ILE A 33 13.82 3.09 2.64
CA ILE A 33 12.48 2.90 3.21
C ILE A 33 11.40 3.14 2.14
N ILE A 34 11.53 4.20 1.34
CA ILE A 34 10.59 4.50 0.26
C ILE A 34 10.60 3.37 -0.78
N ALA A 35 11.78 2.95 -1.24
CA ALA A 35 11.90 1.87 -2.22
C ALA A 35 11.29 0.56 -1.71
N ALA A 36 11.58 0.17 -0.47
CA ALA A 36 11.00 -1.01 0.16
C ALA A 36 9.48 -0.90 0.32
N SER A 37 8.97 0.28 0.67
CA SER A 37 7.52 0.52 0.84
C SER A 37 6.76 0.41 -0.47
N VAL A 38 7.31 0.96 -1.56
CA VAL A 38 6.72 0.84 -2.91
C VAL A 38 6.75 -0.62 -3.38
N LEU A 39 7.85 -1.33 -3.14
CA LEU A 39 7.96 -2.75 -3.51
C LEU A 39 6.96 -3.61 -2.74
N ALA A 40 6.84 -3.38 -1.42
CA ALA A 40 5.87 -4.07 -0.56
C ALA A 40 4.42 -3.80 -1.02
N ALA A 41 4.10 -2.54 -1.34
CA ALA A 41 2.80 -2.14 -1.87
C ALA A 41 2.47 -2.86 -3.19
N ALA A 42 3.43 -2.94 -4.11
CA ALA A 42 3.25 -3.64 -5.39
C ALA A 42 3.02 -5.15 -5.19
N ILE A 43 3.81 -5.78 -4.32
CA ILE A 43 3.71 -7.22 -4.04
C ILE A 43 2.38 -7.57 -3.37
N VAL A 44 1.99 -6.84 -2.33
CA VAL A 44 0.77 -7.16 -1.58
C VAL A 44 -0.48 -7.01 -2.45
N VAL A 45 -0.57 -5.95 -3.25
CA VAL A 45 -1.69 -5.72 -4.17
C VAL A 45 -1.66 -6.74 -5.31
N GLY A 46 -0.49 -7.00 -5.89
CA GLY A 46 -0.36 -7.95 -7.00
C GLY A 46 -0.78 -9.37 -6.61
N LEU A 47 -0.35 -9.83 -5.44
CA LEU A 47 -0.73 -11.16 -4.93
C LEU A 47 -2.21 -11.23 -4.53
N ALA A 48 -2.75 -10.18 -3.90
CA ALA A 48 -4.16 -10.13 -3.56
C ALA A 48 -5.05 -10.13 -4.82
N ALA A 49 -4.69 -9.34 -5.83
CA ALA A 49 -5.39 -9.28 -7.11
C ALA A 49 -5.35 -10.63 -7.85
N PHE A 50 -4.21 -11.33 -7.82
CA PHE A 50 -4.11 -12.67 -8.38
C PHE A 50 -5.03 -13.68 -7.66
N GLY A 51 -5.08 -13.62 -6.33
CA GLY A 51 -5.98 -14.44 -5.52
C GLY A 51 -7.45 -14.19 -5.86
N ALA A 52 -7.87 -12.94 -5.98
CA ALA A 52 -9.24 -12.60 -6.35
C ALA A 52 -9.59 -12.98 -7.78
N ALA A 53 -8.74 -12.67 -8.75
CA ALA A 53 -8.98 -13.02 -10.15
C ALA A 53 -9.20 -14.53 -10.35
N THR A 54 -8.43 -15.36 -9.65
CA THR A 54 -8.60 -16.83 -9.71
C THR A 54 -9.87 -17.29 -9.00
N GLY A 55 -10.20 -16.72 -7.84
CA GLY A 55 -11.42 -17.02 -7.08
C GLY A 55 -12.70 -16.62 -7.83
N ASP A 56 -12.76 -15.38 -8.30
CA ASP A 56 -13.92 -14.84 -9.02
C ASP A 56 -14.15 -15.54 -10.35
N GLY A 57 -13.07 -15.88 -11.06
CA GLY A 57 -13.15 -16.66 -12.29
C GLY A 57 -13.83 -18.01 -12.05
N GLN A 58 -13.46 -18.72 -10.98
CA GLN A 58 -14.06 -20.02 -10.64
C GLN A 58 -15.52 -19.89 -10.20
N VAL A 59 -15.81 -18.95 -9.30
CA VAL A 59 -17.17 -18.70 -8.79
C VAL A 59 -18.10 -18.31 -9.92
N THR A 60 -17.67 -17.39 -10.78
CA THR A 60 -18.46 -16.92 -11.93
C THR A 60 -18.69 -18.03 -12.95
N ALA A 61 -17.65 -18.81 -13.29
CA ALA A 61 -17.79 -19.93 -14.22
C ALA A 61 -18.81 -20.97 -13.70
N LYS A 62 -18.76 -21.29 -12.40
CA LYS A 62 -19.70 -22.22 -11.76
C LYS A 62 -21.11 -21.65 -11.70
N ALA A 63 -21.26 -20.36 -11.40
CA ALA A 63 -22.57 -19.71 -11.41
C ALA A 63 -23.22 -19.76 -12.80
N VAL A 64 -22.45 -19.49 -13.87
CA VAL A 64 -22.95 -19.58 -15.25
C VAL A 64 -23.36 -21.01 -15.61
N GLU A 65 -22.53 -22.01 -15.26
CA GLU A 65 -22.86 -23.44 -15.46
C GLU A 65 -24.15 -23.82 -14.72
N SER A 66 -24.31 -23.39 -13.47
CA SER A 66 -25.50 -23.64 -12.66
C SER A 66 -26.75 -22.98 -13.24
N ILE A 67 -26.65 -21.72 -13.70
CA ILE A 67 -27.77 -21.00 -14.34
C ILE A 67 -28.19 -21.68 -15.65
N ALA A 68 -27.22 -22.16 -16.44
CA ALA A 68 -27.53 -22.88 -17.67
C ALA A 68 -28.27 -24.20 -17.43
N ARG A 69 -27.99 -24.88 -16.30
CA ARG A 69 -28.67 -26.12 -15.91
C ARG A 69 -30.03 -25.90 -15.24
N GLN A 70 -30.17 -24.82 -14.47
CA GLN A 70 -31.37 -24.50 -13.69
C GLN A 70 -31.73 -23.00 -13.85
N PRO A 71 -32.31 -22.61 -14.99
CA PRO A 71 -32.65 -21.21 -15.27
C PRO A 71 -33.67 -20.63 -14.28
N GLU A 72 -34.57 -21.46 -13.74
CA GLU A 72 -35.54 -21.09 -12.71
C GLU A 72 -34.90 -20.64 -11.38
N ALA A 73 -33.69 -21.16 -11.07
CA ALA A 73 -32.96 -20.82 -9.86
C ALA A 73 -32.01 -19.61 -10.03
N LYS A 74 -32.01 -18.95 -11.21
CA LYS A 74 -31.06 -17.90 -11.57
C LYS A 74 -30.89 -16.82 -10.50
N ASN A 75 -31.98 -16.30 -9.96
CA ASN A 75 -31.91 -15.21 -8.98
C ASN A 75 -31.22 -15.65 -7.69
N SER A 76 -31.51 -16.86 -7.21
CA SER A 76 -30.83 -17.39 -6.02
C SER A 76 -29.35 -17.63 -6.27
N ILE A 77 -28.99 -18.17 -7.45
CA ILE A 77 -27.58 -18.42 -7.81
C ILE A 77 -26.80 -17.10 -7.90
N LEU A 78 -27.37 -16.06 -8.53
CA LEU A 78 -26.71 -14.76 -8.63
C LEU A 78 -26.49 -14.11 -7.26
N VAL A 79 -27.46 -14.22 -6.34
CA VAL A 79 -27.29 -13.69 -4.97
C VAL A 79 -26.14 -14.41 -4.26
N SER A 80 -26.10 -15.75 -4.29
CA SER A 80 -24.99 -16.51 -3.71
C SER A 80 -23.64 -16.16 -4.36
N MET A 81 -23.61 -16.03 -5.68
CA MET A 81 -22.42 -15.62 -6.43
C MET A 81 -21.91 -14.25 -5.97
N LEU A 82 -22.79 -13.24 -5.88
CA LEU A 82 -22.40 -11.89 -5.45
C LEU A 82 -21.92 -11.84 -4.00
N ILE A 83 -22.51 -12.64 -3.10
CA ILE A 83 -22.03 -12.76 -1.72
C ILE A 83 -20.62 -13.37 -1.72
N SER A 84 -20.38 -14.44 -2.46
CA SER A 84 -19.06 -15.07 -2.58
C SER A 84 -18.01 -14.12 -3.17
N VAL A 85 -18.32 -13.44 -4.28
CA VAL A 85 -17.45 -12.44 -4.90
C VAL A 85 -17.15 -11.30 -3.93
N GLY A 86 -18.16 -10.79 -3.22
CA GLY A 86 -17.95 -9.74 -2.22
C GLY A 86 -17.01 -10.15 -1.08
N LEU A 87 -17.05 -11.43 -0.66
CA LEU A 87 -16.13 -11.97 0.33
C LEU A 87 -14.70 -12.12 -0.24
N ILE A 88 -14.57 -12.55 -1.50
CA ILE A 88 -13.28 -12.66 -2.19
C ILE A 88 -12.63 -11.28 -2.33
N GLU A 89 -13.40 -10.27 -2.77
CA GLU A 89 -12.94 -8.90 -3.00
C GLU A 89 -12.58 -8.14 -1.70
N SER A 90 -13.02 -8.62 -0.53
CA SER A 90 -12.63 -8.00 0.74
C SER A 90 -11.11 -7.98 0.95
N ILE A 91 -10.39 -9.00 0.49
CA ILE A 91 -8.94 -9.11 0.65
C ILE A 91 -8.16 -8.15 -0.27
N PRO A 92 -8.43 -8.09 -1.60
CA PRO A 92 -7.87 -7.06 -2.48
C PRO A 92 -8.12 -5.64 -2.01
N ILE A 93 -9.32 -5.32 -1.53
CA ILE A 93 -9.64 -3.97 -1.05
C ILE A 93 -8.79 -3.63 0.19
N ILE A 94 -8.65 -4.55 1.14
CA ILE A 94 -7.77 -4.35 2.30
C ILE A 94 -6.31 -4.17 1.86
N ALA A 95 -5.81 -5.00 0.94
CA ALA A 95 -4.46 -4.89 0.40
C ALA A 95 -4.22 -3.54 -0.31
N ALA A 96 -5.20 -3.08 -1.09
CA ALA A 96 -5.16 -1.78 -1.76
C ALA A 96 -5.09 -0.62 -0.75
N VAL A 97 -5.87 -0.68 0.33
CA VAL A 97 -5.81 0.33 1.41
C VAL A 97 -4.42 0.35 2.05
N ILE A 98 -3.83 -0.81 2.35
CA ILE A 98 -2.48 -0.89 2.93
C ILE A 98 -1.45 -0.29 1.96
N ALA A 99 -1.53 -0.60 0.67
CA ALA A 99 -0.65 -0.04 -0.34
C ALA A 99 -0.79 1.48 -0.47
N ILE A 100 -2.02 2.01 -0.46
CA ILE A 100 -2.27 3.46 -0.48
C ILE A 100 -1.63 4.12 0.75
N VAL A 101 -1.77 3.53 1.94
CA VAL A 101 -1.13 4.05 3.16
C VAL A 101 0.38 4.04 3.03
N LEU A 102 0.99 2.95 2.57
CA LEU A 102 2.45 2.85 2.41
C LEU A 102 3.02 3.83 1.38
N VAL A 103 2.27 4.17 0.34
CA VAL A 103 2.72 5.06 -0.74
C VAL A 103 2.45 6.53 -0.41
N PHE A 104 1.27 6.85 0.11
CA PHE A 104 0.83 8.25 0.27
C PHE A 104 0.88 8.76 1.71
N SER A 105 0.91 7.87 2.70
CA SER A 105 0.89 8.22 4.13
C SER A 105 1.85 7.33 4.92
N ASN A 106 3.06 7.17 4.39
CA ASN A 106 4.04 6.23 4.90
C ASN A 106 4.44 6.57 6.35
N PRO A 107 4.15 5.71 7.35
CA PRO A 107 4.45 6.01 8.75
C PRO A 107 5.95 5.91 9.08
N PHE A 108 6.75 5.35 8.17
CA PHE A 108 8.19 5.13 8.36
C PHE A 108 9.05 6.27 7.83
N VAL A 109 8.49 7.19 7.05
CA VAL A 109 9.18 8.37 6.53
C VAL A 109 8.69 9.59 7.31
N LYS A 110 9.60 10.25 8.03
CA LYS A 110 9.34 11.46 8.84
C LYS A 110 10.12 12.65 8.30
#